data_AF-A0A3B9Y4T4-F1
#
_entry.id   AF-A0A3B9Y4T4-F1
#
_cell.length_a   1.000
_cell.length_b   1.000
_cell.length_c   1.000
_cell.angle_alpha   90.00
_cell.angle_beta   90.00
_cell.angle_gamma   90.00
#
_symmetry.space_group_name_H-M   'P 1'
#
loop_
_entity.id
_entity.type
_entity.pdbx_description
1 polymer ?
#
loop_
_entity_poly.entity_id
_entity_poly.type
_entity_poly.pdbx_seq_one_letter_code
_entity_poly.pdbx_strand_id
1 'polypeptide(L)'
;ITQATHDTTNNPSVISISWGSAEVNWTSQAMQAMDQAFQAAAALGITVCCAAGDNGSSDGVNDGKAHVDFPASSPFALACGGTRLESANNAVTSEVVWNDNSATS
;
A
#
# COMPACT_ATOMS: atom_id res chain seq x y z
N ILE A 1 13.64 -1.19 -0.25
CA ILE A 1 13.26 -1.05 -1.67
C ILE A 1 14.48 -0.81 -2.57
N THR A 2 15.29 0.23 -2.34
CA THR A 2 16.43 0.62 -3.22
C THR A 2 17.38 -0.54 -3.54
N GLN A 3 17.69 -1.39 -2.57
CA GLN A 3 18.52 -2.57 -2.80
C GLN A 3 17.88 -3.58 -3.77
N ALA A 4 16.57 -3.81 -3.66
CA ALA A 4 15.83 -4.71 -4.55
C ALA A 4 15.68 -4.11 -5.94
N THR A 5 15.44 -2.80 -6.02
CA THR A 5 15.36 -2.02 -7.28
C THR A 5 16.64 -2.14 -8.12
N HIS A 6 17.81 -2.21 -7.47
CA HIS A 6 19.11 -2.33 -8.13
C HIS A 6 19.74 -3.72 -8.00
N ASP A 7 18.95 -4.73 -7.63
CA ASP A 7 19.43 -6.10 -7.53
C ASP A 7 19.63 -6.70 -8.93
N THR A 8 20.88 -6.76 -9.38
CA THR A 8 21.25 -7.33 -10.68
C THR A 8 21.36 -8.87 -10.66
N THR A 9 21.30 -9.49 -9.48
CA THR A 9 21.33 -10.95 -9.35
C THR A 9 19.92 -11.52 -9.55
N ASN A 10 18.94 -10.99 -8.82
CA ASN A 10 17.55 -11.46 -8.88
C ASN A 10 16.72 -10.71 -9.91
N ASN A 11 17.12 -9.48 -10.27
CA ASN A 11 16.50 -8.63 -11.29
C ASN A 11 14.95 -8.62 -11.24
N PRO A 12 14.35 -8.19 -10.11
CA PRO A 12 12.91 -8.28 -9.91
C PRO A 12 12.17 -7.31 -10.84
N SER A 13 11.08 -7.77 -11.45
CA SER A 13 10.16 -6.92 -12.23
C SER A 13 9.00 -6.36 -11.40
N VAL A 14 8.77 -6.91 -10.21
CA VAL A 14 7.72 -6.50 -9.27
C VAL A 14 8.25 -6.55 -7.84
N ILE A 15 7.88 -5.57 -7.03
CA ILE A 15 8.13 -5.53 -5.59
C ILE A 15 6.80 -5.42 -4.86
N SER A 16 6.55 -6.31 -3.89
CA SER A 16 5.35 -6.32 -3.05
C SER A 16 5.69 -5.86 -1.64
N ILE A 17 4.95 -4.88 -1.13
CA ILE A 17 5.11 -4.29 0.19
C ILE A 17 3.81 -4.48 0.98
N SER A 18 3.90 -5.12 2.13
CA SER A 18 2.75 -5.42 3.01
C SER A 18 3.00 -4.93 4.43
N TRP A 19 3.78 -3.86 4.57
CA TRP A 19 4.01 -3.13 5.81
C TRP A 19 3.84 -1.64 5.53
N GLY A 20 3.40 -0.92 6.54
CA GLY A 20 3.05 0.49 6.43
C GLY A 20 2.62 1.07 7.76
N SER A 21 2.34 2.38 7.73
CA SER A 21 1.68 3.11 8.82
C SER A 21 1.18 4.45 8.27
N ALA A 22 0.19 5.03 8.94
CA ALA A 22 -0.35 6.36 8.65
C ALA A 22 0.74 7.36 8.29
N GLU A 23 0.60 8.04 7.16
CA GLU A 23 1.60 8.96 6.62
C GLU A 23 2.00 10.07 7.62
N VAL A 24 1.08 10.43 8.52
CA VAL A 24 1.31 11.40 9.61
C VAL A 24 2.39 10.93 10.61
N ASN A 25 2.59 9.62 10.74
CA ASN A 25 3.62 9.02 11.60
C ASN A 25 5.00 9.02 10.93
N TRP A 26 5.08 9.31 9.63
CA TRP A 26 6.35 9.36 8.90
C TRP A 26 6.94 10.76 8.91
N THR A 27 8.28 10.83 8.91
CA THR A 27 8.95 12.11 8.66
C THR A 27 8.87 12.43 7.17
N SER A 28 8.79 13.72 6.83
CA SER A 28 8.80 14.17 5.43
C SER A 28 10.04 13.69 4.68
N GLN A 29 11.19 13.61 5.36
CA GLN A 29 12.44 13.10 4.80
C GLN A 29 12.35 11.62 4.45
N ALA A 30 11.76 10.79 5.33
CA ALA A 30 11.59 9.36 5.08
C ALA A 30 10.63 9.11 3.91
N MET A 31 9.51 9.84 3.85
CA MET A 31 8.57 9.75 2.72
C MET A 31 9.24 10.16 1.40
N GLN A 32 9.94 11.30 1.38
CA GLN A 32 10.66 11.75 0.17
C GLN A 32 11.71 10.74 -0.30
N ALA A 33 12.48 10.15 0.62
CA ALA A 33 13.49 9.15 0.27
C ALA A 33 12.85 7.87 -0.31
N MET A 34 11.71 7.45 0.24
CA MET A 34 10.97 6.30 -0.27
C MET A 34 10.34 6.58 -1.64
N ASP A 35 9.74 7.77 -1.82
CA ASP A 35 9.20 8.22 -3.10
C ASP A 35 10.27 8.25 -4.20
N GLN A 36 11.47 8.77 -3.89
CA GLN A 36 12.59 8.74 -4.81
C GLN A 36 13.00 7.31 -5.19
N ALA A 37 12.94 6.37 -4.25
CA ALA A 37 13.25 4.98 -4.52
C ALA A 37 12.17 4.28 -5.37
N PHE A 38 10.88 4.61 -5.17
CA PHE A 38 9.80 4.12 -6.04
C PHE A 38 9.85 4.75 -7.42
N GLN A 39 10.19 6.03 -7.53
CA GLN A 39 10.41 6.69 -8.81
C GLN A 39 11.55 6.04 -9.58
N ALA A 40 12.64 5.68 -8.91
CA ALA A 40 13.74 4.91 -9.50
C ALA A 40 13.28 3.51 -9.96
N ALA A 41 12.46 2.82 -9.16
CA ALA A 41 11.88 1.53 -9.54
C ALA A 41 11.00 1.65 -10.80
N ALA A 42 10.13 2.65 -10.83
CA ALA A 42 9.28 2.93 -12.00
C ALA A 42 10.10 3.24 -13.26
N ALA A 43 11.20 4.01 -13.13
CA ALA A 43 12.10 4.31 -14.23
C ALA A 43 12.82 3.06 -14.77
N LEU A 44 13.04 2.05 -13.92
CA LEU A 44 13.60 0.75 -14.31
C LEU A 44 12.52 -0.25 -14.78
N GLY A 45 11.25 0.16 -14.87
CA GLY A 45 10.14 -0.70 -15.29
C GLY A 45 9.70 -1.70 -14.23
N ILE A 46 10.03 -1.46 -12.97
CA ILE A 46 9.64 -2.32 -11.84
C ILE A 46 8.33 -1.81 -11.24
N THR A 47 7.32 -2.67 -11.14
CA THR A 47 6.05 -2.33 -10.48
C THR A 47 6.19 -2.47 -8.97
N VAL A 48 5.74 -1.49 -8.19
CA VAL A 48 5.72 -1.56 -6.72
C VAL A 48 4.27 -1.59 -6.24
N CYS A 49 3.85 -2.68 -5.59
CA CYS A 49 2.52 -2.83 -5.00
C CYS A 49 2.61 -2.65 -3.48
N CYS A 50 1.74 -1.83 -2.89
CA CYS A 50 1.72 -1.55 -1.46
C CYS A 50 0.32 -1.78 -0.88
N ALA A 51 0.20 -2.55 0.20
CA ALA A 51 -1.07 -2.70 0.93
C ALA A 51 -1.52 -1.35 1.50
N ALA A 52 -2.81 -1.01 1.38
CA ALA A 52 -3.38 0.29 1.78
C ALA A 52 -3.73 0.41 3.28
N GLY A 53 -3.37 -0.60 4.09
CA GLY A 53 -3.67 -0.67 5.52
C GLY A 53 -4.94 -1.46 5.85
N ASP A 54 -4.99 -1.97 7.08
CA ASP A 54 -6.07 -2.82 7.60
C ASP A 54 -6.96 -2.11 8.65
N ASN A 55 -6.64 -0.84 8.96
CA ASN A 55 -7.26 -0.09 10.07
C ASN A 55 -8.34 0.91 9.62
N GLY A 56 -8.92 0.68 8.44
CA GLY A 56 -9.97 1.53 7.89
C GLY A 56 -9.49 2.96 7.60
N SER A 57 -10.42 3.92 7.52
CA SER A 57 -10.09 5.29 7.11
C SER A 57 -9.28 6.08 8.15
N SER A 58 -9.27 5.66 9.41
CA SER A 58 -8.47 6.33 10.46
C SER A 58 -7.03 5.86 10.46
N ASP A 59 -6.72 4.74 9.80
CA ASP A 59 -5.43 4.06 9.81
C ASP A 59 -4.84 3.89 11.22
N GLY A 60 -5.73 3.63 12.19
CA GLY A 60 -5.36 3.43 13.60
C GLY A 60 -5.06 4.71 14.39
N VAL A 61 -5.22 5.89 13.79
CA VAL A 61 -5.02 7.18 14.46
C VAL A 61 -6.32 7.65 15.12
N ASN A 62 -6.28 7.83 16.44
CA ASN A 62 -7.45 8.20 17.25
C ASN A 62 -7.61 9.73 17.40
N ASP A 63 -7.60 10.47 16.29
CA ASP A 63 -7.77 11.94 16.28
C ASP A 63 -9.07 12.42 15.61
N GLY A 64 -9.92 11.48 15.18
CA GLY A 64 -11.19 11.75 14.51
C GLY A 64 -11.05 12.22 13.06
N LYS A 65 -9.89 12.00 12.43
CA LYS A 65 -9.63 12.34 11.03
C LYS A 65 -9.34 11.09 10.20
N ALA A 66 -9.43 11.24 8.89
CA ALA A 66 -8.96 10.23 7.96
C ALA A 66 -7.44 10.35 7.77
N HIS A 67 -6.77 9.21 7.71
CA HIS A 67 -5.34 9.09 7.43
C HIS A 67 -5.13 7.99 6.39
N VAL A 68 -4.22 8.23 5.46
CA VAL A 68 -3.81 7.23 4.46
C VAL A 68 -2.50 6.58 4.88
N ASP A 69 -2.36 5.29 4.59
CA ASP A 69 -1.16 4.53 4.94
C ASP A 69 0.00 4.84 3.97
N PHE A 70 1.20 5.06 4.51
CA PHE A 70 2.44 5.12 3.74
C PHE A 70 3.24 3.82 3.95
N PRO A 71 3.68 3.14 2.87
CA PRO A 71 3.98 3.67 1.54
C PRO A 71 2.85 3.66 0.49
N ALA A 72 1.64 3.20 0.81
CA ALA A 72 0.57 3.12 -0.18
C ALA A 72 0.10 4.49 -0.73
N SER A 73 0.25 5.58 0.04
CA SER A 73 -0.09 6.94 -0.40
C SER A 73 0.93 7.54 -1.38
N SER A 74 2.07 6.89 -1.63
CA SER A 74 3.04 7.35 -2.63
C SER A 74 2.44 7.32 -4.05
N PRO A 75 2.59 8.39 -4.86
CA PRO A 75 2.08 8.42 -6.23
C PRO A 75 2.79 7.45 -7.19
N PHE A 76 3.92 6.87 -6.77
CA PHE A 76 4.70 5.90 -7.55
C PHE A 76 4.43 4.45 -7.13
N ALA A 77 3.56 4.23 -6.14
CA ALA A 77 3.12 2.91 -5.72
C ALA A 77 1.74 2.58 -6.30
N LEU A 78 1.51 1.30 -6.58
CA LEU A 78 0.17 0.76 -6.80
C LEU A 78 -0.42 0.40 -5.44
N ALA A 79 -1.35 1.22 -4.95
CA ALA A 79 -2.05 0.97 -3.70
C ALA A 79 -3.05 -0.20 -3.84
N CYS A 80 -2.96 -1.17 -2.94
CA CYS A 80 -3.80 -2.37 -2.91
C CYS A 80 -4.73 -2.33 -1.68
N GLY A 81 -6.01 -2.00 -1.90
CA GLY A 81 -7.06 -2.06 -0.88
C GLY A 81 -7.63 -3.48 -0.68
N GLY A 82 -8.55 -3.62 0.28
CA GLY A 82 -9.20 -4.89 0.61
C GLY A 82 -10.70 -4.94 0.27
N THR A 83 -11.16 -6.09 -0.23
CA THR A 83 -12.58 -6.41 -0.44
C THR A 83 -12.96 -7.70 0.26
N ARG A 84 -14.23 -7.81 0.67
CA ARG A 84 -14.83 -9.09 1.03
C ARG A 84 -15.43 -9.69 -0.24
N LEU A 85 -14.74 -10.69 -0.78
CA LEU A 85 -15.11 -11.39 -2.02
C LEU A 85 -15.88 -12.68 -1.71
N GLU A 86 -17.05 -12.83 -2.30
CA GLU A 86 -17.78 -14.09 -2.38
C GLU A 86 -17.76 -14.61 -3.82
N SER A 87 -17.47 -15.89 -3.99
CA SER A 87 -17.46 -16.52 -5.31
C SER A 87 -18.05 -17.93 -5.25
N ALA A 88 -18.71 -18.32 -6.35
CA ALA A 88 -19.26 -19.65 -6.55
C ALA A 88 -19.19 -20.02 -8.03
N ASN A 89 -18.97 -21.30 -8.34
CA ASN A 89 -18.93 -21.81 -9.72
C ASN A 89 -18.00 -21.02 -10.66
N ASN A 90 -16.79 -20.65 -10.19
CA ASN A 90 -15.81 -19.84 -10.91
C ASN A 90 -16.30 -18.43 -11.31
N ALA A 91 -17.32 -17.90 -10.62
CA ALA A 91 -17.84 -16.56 -10.81
C ALA A 91 -17.89 -15.78 -9.49
N VAL A 92 -17.64 -14.48 -9.55
CA VAL A 92 -17.88 -13.56 -8.43
C VAL A 92 -19.38 -13.42 -8.22
N THR A 93 -19.85 -13.68 -7.00
CA THR A 93 -21.26 -13.53 -6.61
C THR A 93 -21.51 -12.27 -5.80
N SER A 94 -20.50 -11.78 -5.07
CA SER A 94 -20.53 -10.53 -4.33
C SER A 94 -19.11 -10.02 -4.13
N GLU A 95 -18.90 -8.71 -4.23
CA GLU A 95 -17.66 -8.05 -3.86
C GLU A 95 -18.00 -6.71 -3.22
N VAL A 96 -17.64 -6.55 -1.95
CA VAL A 96 -17.93 -5.36 -1.15
C VAL A 96 -16.68 -4.88 -0.43
N VAL A 97 -16.69 -3.63 0.05
CA VAL A 97 -15.60 -3.09 0.89
C VAL A 97 -15.37 -4.03 2.06
N TRP A 98 -14.11 -4.40 2.31
CA TRP A 98 -13.77 -5.14 3.50
C TRP A 98 -13.88 -4.23 4.72
N ASN A 99 -14.85 -4.55 5.59
CA ASN A 99 -15.05 -3.83 6.84
C ASN A 99 -15.64 -4.77 7.90
N ASP A 100 -14.75 -5.46 8.62
CA ASP A 100 -15.13 -6.37 9.71
C ASP A 100 -15.01 -5.72 11.11
N ASN A 101 -14.69 -4.42 11.16
CA ASN A 101 -14.34 -3.71 12.39
C ASN A 101 -15.40 -2.65 12.74
N SER A 102 -15.99 -2.74 13.94
CA SER A 102 -16.92 -1.73 14.50
C SER A 102 -16.31 -0.33 14.70
N ALA A 103 -15.02 -0.13 14.39
CA ALA A 103 -14.26 1.09 14.62
C ALA A 103 -14.27 2.07 13.44
N THR A 104 -15.05 1.81 12.39
CA THR A 104 -15.21 2.74 11.27
C THR A 104 -16.32 3.75 11.56
N SER A 105 -16.01 4.80 12.33
CA SER A 105 -16.77 6.05 12.38
C SER A 105 -15.87 7.18 12.86
#